data_AF-A0A1I1UBL8-F1
#
_entry.id   AF-A0A1I1UBL8-F1
#
_cell.length_a   1.000
_cell.length_b   1.000
_cell.length_c   1.000
_cell.angle_alpha   90.00
_cell.angle_beta   90.00
_cell.angle_gamma   90.00
#
_symmetry.space_group_name_H-M   'P 1'
#
loop_
_entity.id
_entity.type
_entity.pdbx_description
1 polymer ?
#
loop_
_entity_poly.entity_id
_entity_poly.type
_entity_poly.pdbx_seq_one_letter_code
_entity_poly.pdbx_strand_id
1 'polypeptide(L)'
;MAAPNEMTVPQLLRLIGTPDAPVIIDISIDPDHAEDPFLIPGSVRYPHTDLAGLKAHLAGRPCVIVCQRGLKLSQGLAARLRADGLRAEYLSGGMYGWRDHAETLRIPAAALPEKVDGATLWVTRHRPKIDRIACPWLIRRFIDPQARFLFVSPAEVSGVAERFGATPFDVEGVTFSHRGAKCTFDALLDDFCLHSDALNRLATVIRAADTNRHEDAPQAAGLLALSVGLSRQYRDDHAQLEAGMALYDALYRWARDGSDEGHDWPADRAI
;
A
#
# COMPACT_ATOMS: atom_id res chain seq x y z
N MET A 1 20.17 -21.98 5.52
CA MET A 1 20.12 -20.93 6.56
C MET A 1 20.32 -19.62 5.81
N ALA A 2 19.39 -18.67 5.90
CA ALA A 2 19.53 -17.38 5.21
C ALA A 2 20.80 -16.67 5.69
N ALA A 3 21.48 -15.94 4.80
CA ALA A 3 22.59 -15.11 5.23
C ALA A 3 22.08 -14.06 6.25
N PRO A 4 22.91 -13.60 7.21
CA PRO A 4 22.45 -12.71 8.29
C PRO A 4 21.95 -11.34 7.83
N ASN A 5 22.10 -11.00 6.54
CA ASN A 5 21.72 -9.72 5.97
C ASN A 5 20.79 -9.88 4.73
N GLU A 6 20.09 -11.01 4.67
CA GLU A 6 19.25 -11.44 3.55
C GLU A 6 17.79 -11.55 3.99
N MET A 7 16.91 -10.87 3.26
CA MET A 7 15.47 -11.02 3.35
C MET A 7 15.01 -12.01 2.29
N THR A 8 14.34 -13.10 2.69
CA THR A 8 13.71 -14.02 1.73
C THR A 8 12.36 -13.49 1.24
N VAL A 9 11.90 -13.95 0.08
CA VAL A 9 10.58 -13.58 -0.45
C VAL A 9 9.43 -13.89 0.51
N PRO A 10 9.34 -15.09 1.14
CA PRO A 10 8.30 -15.35 2.15
C PRO A 10 8.33 -14.41 3.35
N GLN A 11 9.52 -14.00 3.81
CA GLN A 11 9.64 -13.05 4.92
C GLN A 11 9.12 -11.67 4.52
N LEU A 12 9.51 -11.17 3.34
CA LEU A 12 9.02 -9.88 2.85
C LEU A 12 7.50 -9.91 2.57
N LEU A 13 7.00 -10.99 1.98
CA LEU A 13 5.57 -11.17 1.67
C LEU A 13 4.68 -11.07 2.91
N ARG A 14 5.14 -11.57 4.06
CA ARG A 14 4.42 -11.46 5.36
C ARG A 14 4.34 -10.02 5.89
N LEU A 15 5.27 -9.16 5.47
CA LEU A 15 5.41 -7.78 5.94
C LEU A 15 4.71 -6.77 5.03
N ILE A 16 4.63 -7.02 3.72
CA ILE A 16 3.94 -6.13 2.78
C ILE A 16 2.50 -5.86 3.24
N GLY A 17 2.07 -4.61 3.07
CA GLY A 17 0.73 -4.17 3.45
C GLY A 17 0.59 -3.83 4.94
N THR A 18 1.65 -3.98 5.74
CA THR A 18 1.60 -3.78 7.19
C THR A 18 2.43 -2.56 7.62
N PRO A 19 2.15 -1.94 8.78
CA PRO A 19 2.93 -0.81 9.30
C PRO A 19 4.41 -1.10 9.53
N ASP A 20 4.74 -2.37 9.80
CA ASP A 20 6.11 -2.82 10.09
C ASP A 20 6.89 -3.20 8.83
N ALA A 21 6.31 -3.02 7.64
CA ALA A 21 7.01 -3.25 6.38
C ALA A 21 8.27 -2.38 6.31
N PRO A 22 9.45 -2.96 6.01
CA PRO A 22 10.65 -2.17 5.75
C PRO A 22 10.44 -1.32 4.49
N VAL A 23 11.19 -0.23 4.34
CA VAL A 23 11.19 0.53 3.09
C VAL A 23 11.80 -0.35 1.99
N ILE A 24 11.04 -0.63 0.94
CA ILE A 24 11.49 -1.48 -0.16
C ILE A 24 12.06 -0.57 -1.26
N ILE A 25 13.35 -0.68 -1.52
CA ILE A 25 14.06 0.17 -2.47
C ILE A 25 14.47 -0.68 -3.67
N ASP A 26 13.85 -0.43 -4.82
CA ASP A 26 14.24 -1.04 -6.08
C ASP A 26 15.33 -0.19 -6.74
N ILE A 27 16.53 -0.75 -6.81
CA ILE A 27 17.71 -0.12 -7.43
C ILE A 27 18.05 -0.70 -8.80
N SER A 28 17.11 -1.44 -9.41
CA SER A 28 17.26 -1.95 -10.77
C SER A 28 17.52 -0.79 -11.74
N ILE A 29 18.58 -0.92 -12.53
CA ILE A 29 18.93 0.07 -13.55
C ILE A 29 17.84 0.09 -14.63
N ASP A 30 17.74 1.20 -15.36
CA ASP A 30 16.66 1.37 -16.36
C ASP A 30 16.58 0.24 -17.40
N PRO A 31 17.69 -0.31 -17.93
CA PRO A 31 17.63 -1.48 -18.81
C PRO A 31 17.01 -2.71 -18.14
N ASP A 32 17.45 -3.04 -16.92
CA ASP A 32 16.96 -4.21 -16.17
C ASP A 32 15.46 -4.06 -15.84
N HIS A 33 15.00 -2.83 -15.54
CA HIS A 33 13.59 -2.56 -15.27
C HIS A 33 12.75 -2.58 -16.55
N ALA A 34 13.29 -2.10 -17.68
CA ALA A 34 12.59 -2.11 -18.96
C ALA A 34 12.35 -3.55 -19.47
N GLU A 35 13.20 -4.51 -19.12
CA GLU A 35 13.01 -5.93 -19.42
C GLU A 35 11.80 -6.55 -18.68
N ASP A 36 11.45 -6.03 -17.50
CA ASP A 36 10.38 -6.55 -16.65
C ASP A 36 9.75 -5.41 -15.82
N PRO A 37 8.91 -4.56 -16.45
CA PRO A 37 8.49 -3.25 -15.93
C PRO A 37 7.37 -3.34 -14.89
N PHE A 38 7.64 -4.09 -13.81
CA PHE A 38 6.77 -4.21 -12.66
C PHE A 38 7.51 -3.88 -11.37
N LEU A 39 6.73 -3.56 -10.35
CA LEU A 39 7.19 -3.20 -9.03
C LEU A 39 6.70 -4.21 -8.00
N ILE A 40 7.50 -4.40 -6.94
CA ILE A 40 7.00 -5.02 -5.70
C ILE A 40 6.03 -4.02 -5.06
N PRO A 41 4.85 -4.46 -4.57
CA PRO A 41 3.94 -3.56 -3.86
C PRO A 41 4.66 -2.84 -2.70
N GLY A 42 4.51 -1.52 -2.64
CA GLY A 42 5.14 -0.65 -1.65
C GLY A 42 6.61 -0.32 -1.94
N SER A 43 7.16 -0.77 -3.06
CA SER A 43 8.53 -0.42 -3.45
C SER A 43 8.64 0.94 -4.13
N VAL A 44 9.80 1.58 -3.94
CA VAL A 44 10.15 2.83 -4.60
C VAL A 44 11.42 2.60 -5.42
N ARG A 45 11.37 2.94 -6.72
CA ARG A 45 12.56 2.96 -7.57
C ARG A 45 13.50 4.08 -7.13
N TYR A 46 14.78 3.75 -6.95
CA TYR A 46 15.80 4.70 -6.51
C TYR A 46 17.14 4.43 -7.23
N PRO A 47 17.85 5.45 -7.73
CA PRO A 47 19.14 5.23 -8.36
C PRO A 47 20.18 4.70 -7.37
N HIS A 48 20.85 3.60 -7.71
CA HIS A 48 21.90 3.01 -6.87
C HIS A 48 23.12 3.93 -6.66
N THR A 49 23.26 4.97 -7.47
CA THR A 49 24.37 5.93 -7.45
C THR A 49 24.18 7.06 -6.42
N ASP A 50 22.94 7.32 -5.98
CA ASP A 50 22.65 8.39 -5.02
C ASP A 50 22.47 7.85 -3.59
N LEU A 51 23.59 7.44 -2.99
CA LEU A 51 23.60 6.96 -1.61
C LEU A 51 23.19 8.05 -0.60
N ALA A 52 23.54 9.31 -0.84
CA ALA A 52 23.26 10.40 0.08
C ALA A 52 21.76 10.70 0.12
N GLY A 53 21.13 10.84 -1.06
CA GLY A 53 19.69 11.00 -1.18
C GLY A 53 18.94 9.79 -0.61
N LEU A 54 19.42 8.56 -0.88
CA LEU A 54 18.79 7.36 -0.35
C LEU A 54 18.78 7.37 1.19
N LYS A 55 19.91 7.71 1.83
CA LYS A 55 19.96 7.81 3.30
C LYS A 55 18.99 8.85 3.85
N ALA A 56 18.86 10.00 3.19
CA ALA A 56 17.89 11.02 3.55
C ALA A 56 16.45 10.51 3.40
N HIS A 57 16.14 9.82 2.31
CA HIS A 57 14.84 9.21 2.05
C HIS A 57 14.49 8.15 3.11
N LEU A 58 15.45 7.30 3.49
CA LEU A 58 15.22 6.25 4.50
C LEU A 58 14.94 6.84 5.88
N ALA A 59 15.55 7.96 6.24
CA ALA A 59 15.39 8.63 7.53
C ALA A 59 15.55 7.67 8.73
N GLY A 60 16.51 6.74 8.64
CA GLY A 60 16.80 5.74 9.68
C GLY A 60 15.86 4.53 9.74
N ARG A 61 14.82 4.48 8.90
CA ARG A 61 13.91 3.33 8.80
C ARG A 61 14.64 2.11 8.23
N PRO A 62 14.27 0.88 8.67
CA PRO A 62 14.84 -0.33 8.09
C PRO A 62 14.45 -0.46 6.62
N CYS A 63 15.33 -1.00 5.80
CA CYS A 63 15.08 -1.15 4.37
C CYS A 63 15.50 -2.50 3.80
N VAL A 64 14.82 -2.88 2.72
CA VAL A 64 15.21 -4.01 1.88
C VAL A 64 15.60 -3.47 0.51
N ILE A 65 16.85 -3.73 0.10
CA ILE A 65 17.38 -3.32 -1.19
C ILE A 65 17.15 -4.42 -2.21
N VAL A 66 16.55 -4.06 -3.33
CA VAL A 66 16.18 -4.98 -4.40
C VAL A 66 16.87 -4.56 -5.70
N CYS A 67 17.46 -5.52 -6.41
CA CYS A 67 17.85 -5.34 -7.80
C CYS A 67 17.28 -6.50 -8.61
N GLN A 68 17.52 -6.55 -9.92
CA GLN A 68 16.94 -7.57 -10.81
C GLN A 68 17.07 -9.02 -10.26
N ARG A 69 18.27 -9.41 -9.79
CA ARG A 69 18.60 -10.79 -9.42
C ARG A 69 19.11 -11.00 -7.98
N GLY A 70 19.17 -9.95 -7.17
CA GLY A 70 19.65 -10.06 -5.77
C GLY A 70 21.17 -10.31 -5.63
N LEU A 71 21.96 -9.95 -6.65
CA LEU A 71 23.40 -10.22 -6.71
C LEU A 71 24.23 -8.97 -6.30
N LYS A 72 25.29 -8.67 -7.05
CA LYS A 72 26.32 -7.68 -6.70
C LYS A 72 25.79 -6.29 -6.29
N LEU A 73 24.76 -5.78 -6.98
CA LEU A 73 24.31 -4.40 -6.81
C LEU A 73 23.58 -4.19 -5.47
N SER A 74 22.54 -5.00 -5.20
CA SER A 74 21.75 -4.89 -3.97
C SER A 74 22.57 -5.26 -2.74
N GLN A 75 23.43 -6.29 -2.85
CA GLN A 75 24.33 -6.68 -1.77
C GLN A 75 25.33 -5.57 -1.43
N GLY A 76 25.95 -4.97 -2.46
CA GLY A 76 26.91 -3.87 -2.29
C GLY A 76 26.27 -2.65 -1.63
N LEU A 77 25.09 -2.23 -2.10
CA LEU A 77 24.40 -1.07 -1.53
C LEU A 77 23.89 -1.34 -0.10
N ALA A 78 23.32 -2.52 0.16
CA ALA A 78 22.91 -2.91 1.51
C ALA A 78 24.11 -2.94 2.47
N ALA A 79 25.26 -3.48 2.04
CA ALA A 79 26.49 -3.47 2.83
C ALA A 79 27.00 -2.04 3.09
N ARG A 80 26.93 -1.15 2.09
CA ARG A 80 27.32 0.25 2.24
C ARG A 80 26.43 1.01 3.23
N LEU A 81 25.12 0.77 3.20
CA LEU A 81 24.18 1.32 4.17
C LEU A 81 24.46 0.81 5.60
N ARG A 82 24.76 -0.48 5.75
CA ARG A 82 25.15 -1.04 7.06
C ARG A 82 26.47 -0.50 7.59
N ALA A 83 27.45 -0.24 6.71
CA ALA A 83 28.71 0.40 7.10
C ALA A 83 28.50 1.81 7.67
N ASP A 84 27.42 2.48 7.26
CA ASP A 84 26.99 3.79 7.78
C ASP A 84 26.01 3.67 8.97
N GLY A 85 25.80 2.45 9.50
CA GLY A 85 24.97 2.19 10.69
C GLY A 85 23.48 1.99 10.44
N LEU A 86 23.03 1.91 9.19
CA LEU A 86 21.62 1.67 8.86
C LEU A 86 21.27 0.17 8.89
N ARG A 87 20.00 -0.13 9.21
CA ARG A 87 19.44 -1.49 9.09
C ARG A 87 19.02 -1.75 7.64
N ALA A 88 19.85 -2.48 6.91
CA ALA A 88 19.62 -2.78 5.50
C ALA A 88 19.87 -4.25 5.18
N GLU A 89 18.88 -4.88 4.56
CA GLU A 89 18.95 -6.24 4.01
C GLU A 89 18.83 -6.18 2.48
N TYR A 90 19.19 -7.26 1.78
CA TYR A 90 18.88 -7.41 0.36
C TYR A 90 17.85 -8.51 0.15
N LEU A 91 17.01 -8.38 -0.88
CA LEU A 91 16.04 -9.42 -1.23
C LEU A 91 16.72 -10.58 -1.96
N SER A 92 16.57 -11.79 -1.40
CA SER A 92 17.05 -13.03 -2.02
C SER A 92 16.39 -13.24 -3.38
N GLY A 93 17.19 -13.49 -4.42
CA GLY A 93 16.74 -13.63 -5.80
C GLY A 93 16.28 -12.32 -6.47
N GLY A 94 16.23 -11.20 -5.75
CA GLY A 94 15.84 -9.90 -6.30
C GLY A 94 14.42 -9.87 -6.87
N MET A 95 14.22 -9.04 -7.89
CA MET A 95 12.94 -8.91 -8.59
C MET A 95 12.48 -10.20 -9.27
N TYR A 96 13.41 -11.00 -9.80
CA TYR A 96 13.09 -12.32 -10.38
C TYR A 96 12.66 -13.32 -9.31
N GLY A 97 13.36 -13.36 -8.18
CA GLY A 97 12.95 -14.18 -7.04
C GLY A 97 11.54 -13.81 -6.56
N TRP A 98 11.22 -12.51 -6.50
CA TRP A 98 9.87 -12.05 -6.20
C TRP A 98 8.87 -12.55 -7.24
N ARG A 99 9.09 -12.23 -8.52
CA ARG A 99 8.21 -12.61 -9.64
C ARG A 99 7.91 -14.10 -9.69
N ASP A 100 8.93 -14.93 -9.46
CA ASP A 100 8.83 -16.38 -9.64
C ASP A 100 8.25 -17.08 -8.41
N HIS A 101 8.06 -16.36 -7.29
CA HIS A 101 7.45 -16.90 -6.09
C HIS A 101 5.92 -16.82 -6.18
N ALA A 102 5.25 -17.93 -5.88
CA ALA A 102 3.79 -18.00 -5.82
C ALA A 102 3.21 -16.96 -4.85
N GLU A 103 1.97 -16.54 -5.07
CA GLU A 103 1.23 -15.59 -4.19
C GLU A 103 1.79 -14.16 -4.15
N THR A 104 2.92 -13.88 -4.81
CA THR A 104 3.43 -12.51 -4.89
C THR A 104 2.61 -11.68 -5.85
N LEU A 105 2.29 -10.46 -5.43
CA LEU A 105 1.65 -9.45 -6.27
C LEU A 105 2.71 -8.59 -6.94
N ARG A 106 2.40 -8.07 -8.12
CA ARG A 106 3.28 -7.19 -8.90
C ARG A 106 2.45 -6.06 -9.50
N ILE A 107 2.93 -4.84 -9.34
CA ILE A 107 2.26 -3.66 -9.89
C ILE A 107 2.88 -3.33 -11.25
N PRO A 108 2.10 -3.23 -12.34
CA PRO A 108 2.62 -2.73 -13.61
C PRO A 108 3.12 -1.29 -13.42
N ALA A 109 4.38 -1.00 -13.75
CA ALA A 109 4.96 0.33 -13.54
C ALA A 109 4.20 1.41 -14.33
N ALA A 110 3.65 1.06 -15.50
CA ALA A 110 2.84 1.94 -16.33
C ALA A 110 1.46 2.30 -15.73
N ALA A 111 1.00 1.58 -14.70
CA ALA A 111 -0.26 1.89 -14.01
C ALA A 111 -0.09 3.02 -12.98
N LEU A 112 1.14 3.33 -12.57
CA LEU A 112 1.40 4.41 -11.63
C LEU A 112 1.10 5.77 -12.26
N PRO A 113 0.36 6.65 -11.57
CA PRO A 113 0.26 8.03 -12.00
C PRO A 113 1.62 8.73 -12.01
N GLU A 114 1.71 9.81 -12.78
CA GLU A 114 2.89 10.67 -12.77
C GLU A 114 3.14 11.22 -11.35
N LYS A 115 4.43 11.34 -11.01
CA LYS A 115 4.84 11.81 -9.70
C LYS A 115 4.95 13.33 -9.67
N VAL A 116 4.46 13.93 -8.58
CA VAL A 116 4.60 15.35 -8.26
C VAL A 116 5.51 15.46 -7.03
N ASP A 117 6.66 16.12 -7.18
CA ASP A 117 7.72 16.22 -6.17
C ASP A 117 8.20 14.86 -5.62
N GLY A 118 8.32 13.86 -6.50
CA GLY A 118 8.90 12.55 -6.16
C GLY A 118 7.92 11.49 -5.65
N ALA A 119 6.64 11.82 -5.46
CA ALA A 119 5.58 10.89 -5.08
C ALA A 119 4.30 11.13 -5.87
N THR A 120 3.40 10.15 -5.89
CA THR A 120 2.05 10.33 -6.44
C THR A 120 1.25 11.31 -5.57
N LEU A 121 0.48 12.16 -6.23
CA LEU A 121 -0.39 13.14 -5.59
C LEU A 121 -1.82 12.83 -5.99
N TRP A 122 -2.70 12.69 -5.00
CA TRP A 122 -4.08 12.26 -5.20
C TRP A 122 -5.04 13.32 -4.67
N VAL A 123 -6.18 13.52 -5.31
CA VAL A 123 -7.17 14.50 -4.86
C VAL A 123 -8.58 13.92 -4.80
N THR A 124 -9.29 14.24 -3.73
CA THR A 124 -10.71 13.92 -3.57
C THR A 124 -11.41 14.99 -2.73
N ARG A 125 -12.70 14.78 -2.46
CA ARG A 125 -13.54 15.68 -1.69
C ARG A 125 -13.20 15.62 -0.21
N HIS A 126 -13.27 16.74 0.51
CA HIS A 126 -13.12 16.83 1.96
C HIS A 126 -14.15 15.97 2.71
N ARG A 127 -13.94 15.79 4.02
CA ARG A 127 -14.74 14.88 4.87
C ARG A 127 -14.74 13.45 4.32
N PRO A 128 -13.55 12.84 4.13
CA PRO A 128 -13.43 11.49 3.63
C PRO A 128 -14.06 10.48 4.58
N LYS A 129 -14.60 9.39 4.04
CA LYS A 129 -15.16 8.25 4.77
C LYS A 129 -14.95 7.02 3.90
N ILE A 130 -14.92 5.84 4.52
CA ILE A 130 -14.91 4.54 3.85
C ILE A 130 -13.94 4.53 2.67
N ASP A 131 -14.39 4.54 1.41
CA ASP A 131 -13.54 4.50 0.21
C ASP A 131 -12.48 5.60 0.18
N ARG A 132 -12.83 6.83 0.60
CA ARG A 132 -11.90 7.97 0.64
C ARG A 132 -10.87 7.91 1.75
N ILE A 133 -10.88 6.88 2.59
CA ILE A 133 -9.81 6.52 3.53
C ILE A 133 -9.17 5.18 3.13
N ALA A 134 -9.96 4.20 2.72
CA ALA A 134 -9.51 2.89 2.28
C ALA A 134 -8.56 2.97 1.07
N CYS A 135 -8.90 3.79 0.09
CA CYS A 135 -8.08 4.00 -1.11
C CYS A 135 -6.72 4.62 -0.74
N PRO A 136 -6.65 5.74 0.03
CA PRO A 136 -5.38 6.22 0.56
C PRO A 136 -4.56 5.19 1.35
N TRP A 137 -5.23 4.34 2.14
CA TRP A 137 -4.56 3.25 2.85
C TRP A 137 -3.92 2.25 1.89
N LEU A 138 -4.68 1.74 0.90
CA LEU A 138 -4.18 0.82 -0.11
C LEU A 138 -3.02 1.43 -0.87
N ILE A 139 -3.16 2.69 -1.29
CA ILE A 139 -2.13 3.42 -2.02
C ILE A 139 -0.85 3.49 -1.19
N ARG A 140 -0.91 3.92 0.08
CA ARG A 140 0.28 4.02 0.93
C ARG A 140 0.88 2.69 1.37
N ARG A 141 0.09 1.62 1.40
CA ARG A 141 0.57 0.29 1.85
C ARG A 141 1.08 -0.59 0.71
N PHE A 142 0.60 -0.37 -0.51
CA PHE A 142 0.89 -1.25 -1.65
C PHE A 142 1.34 -0.53 -2.91
N ILE A 143 0.96 0.73 -3.16
CA ILE A 143 1.22 1.38 -4.46
C ILE A 143 2.39 2.35 -4.37
N ASP A 144 2.28 3.35 -3.51
CA ASP A 144 3.28 4.37 -3.28
C ASP A 144 3.29 4.78 -1.79
N PRO A 145 4.28 4.33 -1.01
CA PRO A 145 4.36 4.63 0.42
C PRO A 145 4.58 6.11 0.73
N GLN A 146 4.89 6.93 -0.27
CA GLN A 146 5.07 8.38 -0.13
C GLN A 146 3.89 9.19 -0.67
N ALA A 147 2.80 8.53 -1.10
CA ALA A 147 1.65 9.19 -1.68
C ALA A 147 1.07 10.29 -0.77
N ARG A 148 0.78 11.43 -1.39
CA ARG A 148 0.14 12.59 -0.77
C ARG A 148 -1.29 12.73 -1.24
N PHE A 149 -2.16 13.23 -0.36
CA PHE A 149 -3.59 13.35 -0.60
C PHE A 149 -4.04 14.80 -0.41
N LEU A 150 -4.88 15.30 -1.30
CA LEU A 150 -5.49 16.61 -1.22
C LEU A 150 -6.98 16.44 -0.99
N PHE A 151 -7.50 17.12 0.03
CA PHE A 151 -8.92 17.14 0.36
C PHE A 151 -9.49 18.53 0.07
N VAL A 152 -10.37 18.63 -0.91
CA VAL A 152 -10.87 19.91 -1.42
C VAL A 152 -12.40 19.93 -1.49
N SER A 153 -13.00 21.09 -1.74
CA SER A 153 -14.45 21.14 -1.95
C SER A 153 -14.84 20.33 -3.21
N PRO A 154 -16.06 19.75 -3.26
CA PRO A 154 -16.47 18.90 -4.37
C PRO A 154 -16.31 19.51 -5.77
N ALA A 155 -16.60 20.80 -5.92
CA ALA A 155 -16.50 21.50 -7.21
C ALA A 155 -15.05 21.72 -7.67
N GLU A 156 -14.08 21.70 -6.75
CA GLU A 156 -12.69 22.04 -7.04
C GLU A 156 -11.81 20.82 -7.36
N VAL A 157 -12.32 19.58 -7.21
CA VAL A 157 -11.51 18.37 -7.42
C VAL A 157 -10.87 18.35 -8.81
N SER A 158 -11.65 18.61 -9.87
CA SER A 158 -11.13 18.60 -11.24
C SER A 158 -10.14 19.75 -11.49
N GLY A 159 -10.42 20.95 -11.00
CA GLY A 159 -9.53 22.11 -11.16
C GLY A 159 -8.20 21.93 -10.43
N VAL A 160 -8.23 21.34 -9.23
CA VAL A 160 -7.02 21.01 -8.45
C VAL A 160 -6.23 19.89 -9.10
N ALA A 161 -6.91 18.85 -9.62
CA ALA A 161 -6.26 17.78 -10.38
C ALA A 161 -5.45 18.34 -11.56
N GLU A 162 -6.08 19.17 -12.39
CA GLU A 162 -5.43 19.81 -13.54
C GLU A 162 -4.28 20.74 -13.12
N ARG A 163 -4.51 21.60 -12.13
CA ARG A 163 -3.55 22.66 -11.77
C ARG A 163 -2.32 22.16 -11.04
N PHE A 164 -2.44 21.09 -10.26
CA PHE A 164 -1.36 20.54 -9.43
C PHE A 164 -0.86 19.18 -9.90
N GLY A 165 -1.36 18.66 -11.03
CA GLY A 165 -1.01 17.32 -11.51
C GLY A 165 -1.47 16.21 -10.56
N ALA A 166 -2.51 16.46 -9.76
CA ALA A 166 -3.03 15.47 -8.83
C ALA A 166 -3.98 14.50 -9.55
N THR A 167 -3.93 13.23 -9.18
CA THR A 167 -4.80 12.17 -9.70
C THR A 167 -6.12 12.18 -8.95
N PRO A 168 -7.25 12.51 -9.59
CA PRO A 168 -8.54 12.51 -8.91
C PRO A 168 -9.05 11.08 -8.70
N PHE A 169 -9.68 10.85 -7.54
CA PHE A 169 -10.29 9.56 -7.22
C PHE A 169 -11.56 9.73 -6.38
N ASP A 170 -12.43 8.73 -6.41
CA ASP A 170 -13.72 8.70 -5.72
C ASP A 170 -14.63 9.90 -6.04
N VAL A 171 -14.67 10.24 -7.32
CA VAL A 171 -15.55 11.25 -7.91
C VAL A 171 -16.11 10.71 -9.21
N GLU A 172 -17.31 11.15 -9.60
CA GLU A 172 -17.92 10.71 -10.86
C GLU A 172 -17.08 11.11 -12.08
N GLY A 173 -16.97 10.22 -13.07
CA GLY A 173 -16.34 10.51 -14.36
C GLY A 173 -14.81 10.47 -14.38
N VAL A 174 -14.13 10.08 -13.29
CA VAL A 174 -12.66 9.90 -13.26
C VAL A 174 -12.27 8.42 -13.31
N THR A 175 -11.02 8.14 -13.72
CA THR A 175 -10.49 6.77 -13.90
C THR A 175 -10.65 5.89 -12.66
N PHE A 176 -10.29 6.44 -11.49
CA PHE A 176 -10.39 5.77 -10.20
C PHE A 176 -11.69 6.17 -9.52
N SER A 177 -12.77 5.51 -9.91
CA SER A 177 -14.13 5.74 -9.42
C SER A 177 -14.88 4.41 -9.33
N HIS A 178 -16.14 4.47 -8.92
CA HIS A 178 -17.03 3.32 -8.91
C HIS A 178 -17.22 2.77 -10.33
N ARG A 179 -17.26 1.44 -10.46
CA ARG A 179 -17.45 0.73 -11.73
C ARG A 179 -18.60 -0.27 -11.61
N GLY A 180 -19.80 0.16 -12.01
CA GLY A 180 -21.01 -0.63 -11.82
C GLY A 180 -21.26 -0.87 -10.33
N ALA A 181 -21.27 -2.14 -9.89
CA ALA A 181 -21.48 -2.49 -8.49
C ALA A 181 -20.23 -2.41 -7.60
N LYS A 182 -19.03 -2.24 -8.21
CA LYS A 182 -17.72 -2.13 -7.55
C LYS A 182 -17.46 -0.68 -7.08
N CYS A 183 -16.83 -0.51 -5.92
CA CYS A 183 -16.44 0.81 -5.42
C CYS A 183 -15.06 1.23 -5.95
N THR A 184 -14.57 2.42 -5.56
CA THR A 184 -13.27 2.94 -5.99
C THR A 184 -12.12 2.04 -5.50
N PHE A 185 -12.24 1.45 -4.31
CA PHE A 185 -11.24 0.51 -3.79
C PHE A 185 -11.06 -0.70 -4.70
N ASP A 186 -12.17 -1.28 -5.19
CA ASP A 186 -12.13 -2.39 -6.15
C ASP A 186 -11.46 -1.99 -7.46
N ALA A 187 -11.74 -0.78 -7.97
CA ALA A 187 -11.11 -0.26 -9.18
C ALA A 187 -9.59 -0.15 -9.03
N LEU A 188 -9.08 0.24 -7.86
CA LEU A 188 -7.66 0.24 -7.58
C LEU A 188 -7.06 -1.18 -7.52
N LEU A 189 -7.77 -2.17 -6.96
CA LEU A 189 -7.28 -3.54 -6.99
C LEU A 189 -7.15 -4.06 -8.42
N ASP A 190 -8.16 -3.81 -9.26
CA ASP A 190 -8.19 -4.21 -10.66
C ASP A 190 -7.01 -3.54 -11.44
N ASP A 191 -6.88 -2.22 -11.35
CA ASP A 191 -5.93 -1.44 -12.16
C ASP A 191 -4.46 -1.64 -11.74
N PHE A 192 -4.21 -1.85 -10.45
CA PHE A 192 -2.85 -2.07 -9.92
C PHE A 192 -2.50 -3.56 -9.77
N CYS A 193 -3.39 -4.47 -10.21
CA CYS A 193 -3.21 -5.93 -10.12
C CYS A 193 -2.98 -6.42 -8.68
N LEU A 194 -3.74 -5.86 -7.72
CA LEU A 194 -3.59 -6.13 -6.28
C LEU A 194 -4.65 -7.12 -5.76
N HIS A 195 -4.78 -8.28 -6.41
CA HIS A 195 -5.73 -9.31 -5.97
C HIS A 195 -5.05 -10.42 -5.17
N SER A 196 -5.35 -10.46 -3.87
CA SER A 196 -5.08 -11.59 -2.97
C SER A 196 -6.34 -11.91 -2.18
N ASP A 197 -6.43 -13.09 -1.58
CA ASP A 197 -7.59 -13.48 -0.76
C ASP A 197 -7.89 -12.44 0.34
N ALA A 198 -6.84 -11.93 0.99
CA ALA A 198 -6.95 -10.89 2.01
C ALA A 198 -7.49 -9.56 1.46
N LEU A 199 -6.95 -9.07 0.35
CA LEU A 199 -7.40 -7.81 -0.27
C LEU A 199 -8.81 -7.94 -0.86
N ASN A 200 -9.16 -9.09 -1.44
CA ASN A 200 -10.50 -9.36 -1.97
C ASN A 200 -11.55 -9.43 -0.86
N ARG A 201 -11.21 -10.05 0.27
CA ARG A 201 -12.06 -10.06 1.48
C ARG A 201 -12.25 -8.65 2.02
N LEU A 202 -11.18 -7.88 2.14
CA LEU A 202 -11.22 -6.49 2.57
C LEU A 202 -12.08 -5.62 1.63
N ALA A 203 -11.90 -5.77 0.31
CA ALA A 203 -12.70 -5.06 -0.70
C ALA A 203 -14.19 -5.37 -0.58
N THR A 204 -14.56 -6.60 -0.21
CA THR A 204 -15.96 -6.97 0.02
C THR A 204 -16.57 -6.22 1.19
N VAL A 205 -15.85 -6.11 2.32
CA VAL A 205 -16.29 -5.34 3.49
C VAL A 205 -16.42 -3.85 3.16
N ILE A 206 -15.41 -3.30 2.45
CA ILE A 206 -15.38 -1.89 2.06
C ILE A 206 -16.54 -1.56 1.13
N ARG A 207 -16.70 -2.31 0.04
CA ARG A 207 -17.79 -2.14 -0.93
C ARG A 207 -19.16 -2.22 -0.26
N ALA A 208 -19.36 -3.19 0.64
CA ALA A 208 -20.60 -3.35 1.40
C ALA A 208 -20.92 -2.10 2.25
N ALA A 209 -19.91 -1.56 2.94
CA ALA A 209 -20.07 -0.35 3.75
C ALA A 209 -20.31 0.90 2.89
N ASP A 210 -19.56 1.07 1.81
CA ASP A 210 -19.60 2.26 0.97
C ASP A 210 -20.90 2.36 0.15
N THR A 211 -21.47 1.22 -0.24
CA THR A 211 -22.70 1.13 -1.03
C THR A 211 -23.96 0.89 -0.20
N ASN A 212 -23.87 0.93 1.14
CA ASN A 212 -24.97 0.62 2.09
C ASN A 212 -25.59 -0.78 1.92
N ARG A 213 -24.83 -1.76 1.44
CA ARG A 213 -25.25 -3.18 1.35
C ARG A 213 -24.64 -3.98 2.50
N HIS A 214 -25.00 -3.63 3.73
CA HIS A 214 -24.36 -4.22 4.92
C HIS A 214 -24.61 -5.72 5.09
N GLU A 215 -25.65 -6.25 4.44
CA GLU A 215 -25.93 -7.67 4.33
C GLU A 215 -24.85 -8.46 3.57
N ASP A 216 -24.09 -7.80 2.69
CA ASP A 216 -23.02 -8.43 1.91
C ASP A 216 -21.80 -8.79 2.80
N ALA A 217 -21.63 -8.12 3.94
CA ALA A 217 -20.56 -8.39 4.90
C ALA A 217 -20.92 -7.88 6.31
N PRO A 218 -21.01 -8.75 7.34
CA PRO A 218 -21.35 -8.33 8.72
C PRO A 218 -20.47 -7.21 9.28
N GLN A 219 -19.20 -7.17 8.86
CA GLN A 219 -18.21 -6.18 9.28
C GLN A 219 -18.52 -4.77 8.74
N ALA A 220 -19.32 -4.64 7.68
CA ALA A 220 -19.60 -3.38 6.99
C ALA A 220 -20.29 -2.36 7.89
N ALA A 221 -21.27 -2.79 8.70
CA ALA A 221 -21.98 -1.91 9.63
C ALA A 221 -21.04 -1.30 10.68
N GLY A 222 -20.08 -2.09 11.19
CA GLY A 222 -19.05 -1.62 12.12
C GLY A 222 -18.09 -0.64 11.45
N LEU A 223 -17.63 -0.95 10.22
CA LEU A 223 -16.78 -0.06 9.44
C LEU A 223 -17.46 1.29 9.16
N LEU A 224 -18.74 1.30 8.80
CA LEU A 224 -19.52 2.52 8.63
C LEU A 224 -19.58 3.32 9.93
N ALA A 225 -19.92 2.68 11.05
CA ALA A 225 -20.04 3.35 12.35
C ALA A 225 -18.73 4.03 12.77
N LEU A 226 -17.60 3.33 12.66
CA LEU A 226 -16.28 3.87 12.96
C LEU A 226 -15.88 4.98 11.99
N SER A 227 -16.13 4.82 10.68
CA SER A 227 -15.81 5.83 9.67
C SER A 227 -16.59 7.13 9.88
N VAL A 228 -17.88 7.04 10.21
CA VAL A 228 -18.70 8.20 10.55
C VAL A 228 -18.21 8.84 11.85
N GLY A 229 -17.87 8.03 12.86
CA GLY A 229 -17.30 8.50 14.12
C GLY A 229 -16.02 9.32 13.92
N LEU A 230 -15.05 8.79 13.16
CA LEU A 230 -13.82 9.49 12.80
C LEU A 230 -14.12 10.81 12.08
N SER A 231 -15.05 10.81 11.12
CA SER A 231 -15.44 12.02 10.39
C SER A 231 -16.08 13.10 11.26
N ARG A 232 -16.73 12.72 12.37
CA ARG A 232 -17.29 13.65 13.36
C ARG A 232 -16.25 14.11 14.39
N GLN A 233 -15.28 13.26 14.70
CA GLN A 233 -14.23 13.53 15.67
C GLN A 233 -13.17 14.50 15.15
N TYR A 234 -12.78 14.37 13.88
CA TYR A 234 -11.73 15.18 13.27
C TYR A 234 -12.31 16.31 12.40
N ARG A 235 -11.77 17.52 12.58
CA ARG A 235 -12.05 18.67 11.69
C ARG A 235 -11.07 18.74 10.52
N ASP A 236 -9.85 18.27 10.76
CA ASP A 236 -8.76 18.20 9.79
C ASP A 236 -8.82 16.84 9.07
N ASP A 237 -8.93 16.86 7.74
CA ASP A 237 -9.07 15.65 6.93
C ASP A 237 -7.80 14.79 6.92
N HIS A 238 -6.61 15.40 7.06
CA HIS A 238 -5.35 14.66 7.16
C HIS A 238 -5.23 13.97 8.52
N ALA A 239 -5.59 14.65 9.61
CA ALA A 239 -5.63 14.03 10.92
C ALA A 239 -6.63 12.85 10.94
N GLN A 240 -7.77 13.00 10.26
CA GLN A 240 -8.73 11.91 10.09
C GLN A 240 -8.14 10.75 9.27
N LEU A 241 -7.42 11.04 8.19
CA LEU A 241 -6.74 10.03 7.38
C LEU A 241 -5.74 9.23 8.23
N GLU A 242 -4.84 9.91 8.95
CA GLU A 242 -3.85 9.22 9.79
C GLU A 242 -4.51 8.34 10.88
N ALA A 243 -5.60 8.81 11.50
CA ALA A 243 -6.36 7.99 12.45
C ALA A 243 -7.02 6.78 11.76
N GLY A 244 -7.52 6.96 10.55
CA GLY A 244 -8.12 5.91 9.73
C GLY A 244 -7.11 4.86 9.26
N MET A 245 -5.84 5.23 9.02
CA MET A 245 -4.81 4.29 8.57
C MET A 245 -4.70 3.08 9.51
N ALA A 246 -4.67 3.31 10.83
CA ALA A 246 -4.57 2.24 11.82
C ALA A 246 -5.81 1.32 11.83
N LEU A 247 -7.00 1.86 11.56
CA LEU A 247 -8.22 1.06 11.42
C LEU A 247 -8.13 0.10 10.23
N TYR A 248 -7.67 0.59 9.08
CA TYR A 248 -7.51 -0.24 7.89
C TYR A 248 -6.33 -1.22 8.01
N ASP A 249 -5.27 -0.86 8.75
CA ASP A 249 -4.20 -1.80 9.10
C ASP A 249 -4.76 -2.98 9.92
N ALA A 250 -5.59 -2.70 10.92
CA ALA A 250 -6.25 -3.72 11.72
C ALA A 250 -7.24 -4.57 10.89
N LEU A 251 -8.04 -3.92 10.04
CA LEU A 251 -9.01 -4.62 9.19
C LEU A 251 -8.33 -5.50 8.13
N TYR A 252 -7.19 -5.06 7.58
CA TYR A 252 -6.37 -5.88 6.70
C TYR A 252 -5.76 -7.08 7.43
N ARG A 253 -5.25 -6.89 8.66
CA ARG A 253 -4.74 -7.99 9.49
C ARG A 253 -5.83 -9.00 9.83
N TRP A 254 -7.02 -8.54 10.17
CA TRP A 254 -8.19 -9.43 10.28
C TRP A 254 -8.45 -10.17 8.97
N ALA A 255 -8.53 -9.45 7.84
CA ALA A 255 -8.82 -10.06 6.55
C ALA A 255 -7.76 -11.06 6.09
N ARG A 256 -6.50 -10.91 6.50
CA ARG A 256 -5.40 -11.81 6.11
C ARG A 256 -5.19 -12.97 7.08
N ASP A 257 -5.18 -12.68 8.38
CA ASP A 257 -4.66 -13.60 9.40
C ASP A 257 -5.75 -14.05 10.41
N GLY A 258 -6.89 -13.35 10.49
CA GLY A 258 -7.87 -13.52 11.58
C GLY A 258 -9.33 -13.63 11.13
N SER A 259 -9.61 -13.90 9.85
CA SER A 259 -10.98 -13.90 9.32
C SER A 259 -11.87 -14.96 9.95
N ASP A 260 -11.26 -16.04 10.43
CA ASP A 260 -11.94 -17.21 10.98
C ASP A 260 -11.93 -17.21 12.52
N GLU A 261 -11.37 -16.16 13.13
CA GLU A 261 -11.30 -16.01 14.58
C GLU A 261 -12.64 -15.51 15.14
N GLY A 262 -13.21 -16.28 16.06
CA GLY A 262 -14.38 -15.90 16.88
C GLY A 262 -13.97 -15.49 18.29
N HIS A 263 -14.91 -14.93 19.04
CA HIS A 263 -14.73 -14.60 20.46
C HIS A 263 -15.73 -15.39 21.31
N ASP A 264 -15.57 -16.71 21.31
CA ASP A 264 -16.29 -17.61 22.21
C ASP A 264 -15.51 -17.78 23.51
N TRP A 265 -16.23 -17.93 24.62
CA TRP A 265 -15.61 -18.33 25.89
C TRP A 265 -14.94 -19.69 25.70
N PRO A 266 -13.73 -19.95 26.25
CA PRO A 266 -13.15 -21.27 26.21
C PRO A 266 -14.12 -22.21 26.94
N ALA A 267 -14.86 -23.04 26.21
CA ALA A 267 -15.66 -24.08 26.83
C ALA A 267 -14.71 -24.93 27.67
N ASP A 268 -15.00 -25.07 28.97
CA ASP A 268 -14.24 -25.95 29.85
C ASP A 268 -14.00 -27.26 29.12
N ARG A 269 -12.73 -27.55 28.81
CA ARG A 269 -12.33 -28.85 28.29
C ARG A 269 -12.72 -29.86 29.36
N ALA A 270 -13.88 -30.48 29.20
CA ALA A 270 -14.33 -31.56 30.05
C ALA A 270 -13.22 -32.63 30.05
N ILE A 271 -12.68 -32.86 31.25
CA ILE A 271 -11.64 -33.84 31.56
C ILE A 271 -12.19 -35.25 31.35
#